data_AF-A0A8T7GKC6-F1
#
_entry.id   AF-A0A8T7GKC6-F1
#
_cell.length_a   1.000
_cell.length_b   1.000
_cell.length_c   1.000
_cell.angle_alpha   90.00
_cell.angle_beta   90.00
_cell.angle_gamma   90.00
#
_symmetry.space_group_name_H-M   'P 1'
#
loop_
_entity.id
_entity.type
_entity.pdbx_description
1 polymer ?
#
loop_
_entity_poly.entity_id
_entity_poly.type
_entity_poly.pdbx_seq_one_letter_code
_entity_poly.pdbx_strand_id
1 'polypeptide(L)'
;MRLGAISVAIGSANATNVAKVIPSKSDQIFLNSIAEKISKMINGICIVSFHSKTQIELADMKAIMGEIMSIISSRKNKDEGN
;
A
#
# COMPACT_ATOMS: atom_id res chain seq x y z
N MET A 1 -16.70 -10.98 -11.05
CA MET A 1 -15.85 -10.13 -10.19
C MET A 1 -14.86 -11.06 -9.46
N ARG A 2 -13.54 -10.90 -9.64
CA ARG A 2 -12.54 -11.61 -8.83
C ARG A 2 -12.07 -10.65 -7.76
N LEU A 3 -12.25 -11.04 -6.50
CA LEU A 3 -11.76 -10.27 -5.36
C LEU A 3 -10.23 -10.43 -5.35
N GLY A 4 -9.51 -9.32 -5.50
CA GLY A 4 -8.05 -9.29 -5.44
C GLY A 4 -7.52 -9.67 -4.06
N ALA A 5 -6.20 -9.79 -3.94
CA ALA A 5 -5.55 -9.89 -2.65
C ALA A 5 -5.86 -8.65 -1.81
N ILE A 6 -6.12 -8.84 -0.51
CA ILE A 6 -6.44 -7.76 0.41
C ILE A 6 -5.48 -7.83 1.59
N SER A 7 -4.73 -6.74 1.77
CA SER A 7 -3.89 -6.51 2.94
C SER A 7 -4.34 -5.23 3.64
N VAL A 8 -4.36 -5.27 4.96
CA VAL A 8 -4.68 -4.12 5.82
C VAL A 8 -3.45 -3.84 6.67
N ALA A 9 -3.01 -2.59 6.71
CA ALA A 9 -1.91 -2.15 7.56
C ALA A 9 -2.35 -1.01 8.49
N ILE A 10 -1.87 -1.03 9.72
CA ILE A 10 -2.08 0.04 10.69
C ILE A 10 -0.71 0.55 11.09
N GLY A 11 -0.44 1.82 10.79
CA GLY A 11 0.76 2.53 11.19
C GLY A 11 0.45 3.44 12.37
N SER A 12 1.23 3.31 13.43
CA SER A 12 1.29 4.22 14.56
C SER A 12 2.75 4.65 14.75
N ALA A 13 2.99 5.74 15.49
CA ALA A 13 4.31 6.33 15.69
C ALA A 13 5.41 5.32 16.09
N ASN A 14 5.04 4.24 16.78
CA ASN A 14 5.98 3.27 17.34
C ASN A 14 5.96 1.88 16.67
N ALA A 15 4.96 1.59 15.83
CA ALA A 15 4.80 0.25 15.25
C ALA A 15 3.93 0.25 14.00
N THR A 16 4.13 -0.75 13.14
CA THR A 16 3.26 -1.00 11.99
C THR A 16 2.92 -2.47 11.93
N ASN A 17 1.64 -2.78 11.79
CA ASN A 17 1.15 -4.15 11.74
C ASN A 17 0.35 -4.37 10.46
N VAL A 18 0.59 -5.48 9.79
CA VAL A 18 -0.08 -5.86 8.53
C VAL A 18 -0.81 -7.18 8.71
N ALA A 19 -2.10 -7.17 8.40
CA ALA A 19 -2.92 -8.35 8.32
C ALA A 19 -3.25 -8.67 6.87
N LYS A 20 -3.09 -9.95 6.49
CA LYS A 20 -3.54 -10.48 5.19
C LYS A 20 -4.95 -11.00 5.36
N VAL A 21 -5.94 -10.30 4.80
CA VAL A 21 -7.36 -10.68 4.88
C VAL A 21 -7.70 -11.66 3.76
N ILE A 22 -7.25 -11.36 2.54
CA ILE A 22 -7.34 -12.26 1.39
C ILE A 22 -5.94 -12.48 0.84
N PRO A 23 -5.34 -13.65 1.07
CA PRO A 23 -3.97 -13.91 0.65
C PRO A 23 -3.87 -13.98 -0.87
N SER A 24 -2.85 -13.33 -1.43
CA SER A 24 -2.46 -13.55 -2.83
C SER A 24 -1.57 -14.78 -2.98
N LYS A 25 -1.60 -15.47 -4.11
CA LYS A 25 -0.55 -16.46 -4.43
C LYS A 25 0.71 -15.80 -5.01
N SER A 26 0.60 -14.59 -5.54
CA SER A 26 1.68 -13.79 -6.14
C SER A 26 1.75 -12.40 -5.52
N ASP A 27 2.91 -11.74 -5.56
CA ASP A 27 3.03 -10.30 -5.25
C ASP A 27 2.68 -9.87 -3.80
N GLN A 28 2.57 -10.81 -2.84
CA GLN A 28 2.24 -10.50 -1.44
C GLN A 28 3.21 -9.50 -0.80
N ILE A 29 4.50 -9.63 -1.10
CA ILE A 29 5.55 -8.75 -0.55
C ILE A 29 5.32 -7.31 -0.99
N PHE A 30 4.95 -7.11 -2.26
CA PHE A 30 4.68 -5.80 -2.82
C PHE A 30 3.45 -5.15 -2.16
N LEU A 31 2.34 -5.90 -2.08
CA LEU A 31 1.11 -5.48 -1.39
C LEU A 31 1.36 -5.05 0.06
N ASN A 32 2.10 -5.87 0.82
CA ASN A 32 2.41 -5.56 2.22
C ASN A 32 3.31 -4.33 2.32
N SER A 33 4.30 -4.21 1.43
CA SER A 33 5.22 -3.07 1.40
C SER A 33 4.48 -1.76 1.13
N ILE A 34 3.52 -1.75 0.21
CA ILE A 34 2.64 -0.60 -0.02
C ILE A 34 1.85 -0.30 1.25
N ALA A 35 1.15 -1.29 1.80
CA ALA A 35 0.28 -1.10 2.95
C ALA A 35 1.05 -0.50 4.14
N GLU A 36 2.23 -1.05 4.48
CA GLU A 36 3.08 -0.54 5.57
C GLU A 36 3.59 0.87 5.32
N LYS A 37 4.07 1.15 4.11
CA LYS A 37 4.65 2.45 3.79
C LYS A 37 3.59 3.55 3.91
N ILE A 38 2.42 3.31 3.32
CA ILE A 38 1.30 4.25 3.37
C ILE A 38 0.83 4.43 4.80
N SER A 39 0.58 3.34 5.54
CA SER A 39 0.06 3.42 6.89
C SER A 39 0.99 4.18 7.83
N LYS A 40 2.32 4.04 7.66
CA LYS A 40 3.33 4.85 8.37
C LYS A 40 3.27 6.33 7.98
N MET A 41 3.19 6.63 6.69
CA MET A 41 3.19 8.02 6.20
C MET A 41 1.97 8.81 6.66
N ILE A 42 0.81 8.16 6.71
CA ILE A 42 -0.44 8.80 7.15
C ILE A 42 -0.67 8.68 8.66
N ASN A 43 0.18 7.93 9.38
CA ASN A 43 0.01 7.56 10.78
C ASN A 43 -1.42 7.05 11.09
N GLY A 44 -1.85 6.05 10.31
CA GLY A 44 -3.23 5.56 10.34
C GLY A 44 -3.43 4.21 9.67
N ILE A 45 -4.65 3.96 9.19
CA ILE A 45 -5.06 2.68 8.60
C ILE A 45 -4.98 2.75 7.08
N CYS A 46 -4.30 1.78 6.46
CA CYS A 46 -4.24 1.58 5.03
C CYS A 46 -4.88 0.25 4.64
N ILE A 47 -5.76 0.26 3.63
CA ILE A 47 -6.35 -0.94 3.03
C ILE A 47 -5.89 -0.99 1.59
N VAL A 48 -5.24 -2.09 1.21
CA VAL A 48 -4.78 -2.32 -0.16
C VAL A 48 -5.53 -3.53 -0.72
N SER A 49 -6.24 -3.31 -1.83
CA SER A 49 -6.79 -4.38 -2.65
C SER A 49 -6.07 -4.36 -4.00
N PHE A 50 -5.46 -5.48 -4.36
CA PHE A 50 -4.71 -5.61 -5.60
C PHE A 50 -5.02 -6.92 -6.30
N HIS A 51 -5.34 -6.83 -7.59
CA HIS A 51 -5.57 -7.98 -8.43
C HIS A 51 -4.77 -7.82 -9.72
N SER A 52 -3.85 -8.75 -9.96
CA SER A 52 -3.17 -8.88 -11.25
C SER A 52 -3.51 -10.22 -11.90
N LYS A 53 -3.56 -10.22 -13.24
CA LYS A 53 -3.74 -11.46 -14.02
C LYS A 53 -2.44 -12.26 -14.12
N THR A 54 -1.30 -11.58 -14.01
CA THR A 54 0.06 -12.13 -14.12
C THR A 54 0.92 -11.59 -12.98
N GLN A 55 2.03 -12.25 -12.68
CA GLN A 55 3.01 -11.67 -11.77
C GLN A 55 3.46 -10.31 -12.31
N ILE A 56 3.50 -9.31 -11.44
CA ILE A 56 3.96 -7.98 -11.84
C ILE A 56 5.49 -7.99 -11.89
N GLU A 57 6.06 -7.28 -12.87
CA GLU A 57 7.52 -7.12 -12.95
C GLU A 57 8.02 -6.04 -11.99
N LEU A 58 9.29 -6.14 -11.59
CA LEU A 58 9.89 -5.18 -10.66
C LEU A 58 9.85 -3.74 -11.17
N ALA A 59 9.95 -3.53 -12.49
CA ALA A 59 9.84 -2.21 -13.10
C ALA A 59 8.44 -1.59 -12.86
N ASP A 60 7.39 -2.38 -13.08
CA ASP A 60 6.00 -1.95 -12.86
C ASP A 60 5.72 -1.74 -11.37
N MET A 61 6.24 -2.60 -10.47
CA MET A 61 6.14 -2.38 -9.01
C MET A 61 6.68 -1.02 -8.61
N LYS A 62 7.86 -0.66 -9.11
CA LYS A 62 8.52 0.62 -8.80
C LYS A 62 7.73 1.80 -9.35
N ALA A 63 7.22 1.70 -10.57
CA ALA A 63 6.40 2.75 -11.18
C ALA A 63 5.12 2.99 -10.36
N ILE A 64 4.38 1.92 -10.05
CA ILE A 64 3.17 1.99 -9.23
C ILE A 64 3.45 2.57 -7.84
N MET A 65 4.51 2.10 -7.17
CA MET A 65 4.89 2.61 -5.86
C MET A 65 5.27 4.10 -5.92
N GLY A 66 6.01 4.51 -6.95
CA GLY A 66 6.40 5.90 -7.15
C GLY A 66 5.19 6.83 -7.29
N GLU A 67 4.22 6.45 -8.11
CA GLU A 67 2.99 7.21 -8.29
C GLU A 67 2.15 7.30 -7.01
N ILE A 68 1.97 6.18 -6.31
CA ILE A 68 1.23 6.16 -5.04
C ILE A 68 1.90 7.09 -4.01
N MET A 69 3.22 7.03 -3.89
CA MET A 69 4.00 7.88 -2.99
C MET A 69 3.89 9.37 -3.34
N SER A 70 3.91 9.69 -4.65
CA SER A 70 3.73 11.05 -5.16
C SER A 70 2.36 11.61 -4.78
N ILE A 71 1.30 10.83 -4.98
CA ILE A 71 -0.08 11.21 -4.64
C ILE A 71 -0.22 11.47 -3.14
N ILE A 72 0.30 10.59 -2.29
CA ILE A 72 0.18 10.71 -0.83
C ILE A 72 0.97 11.92 -0.32
N SER A 73 2.20 12.11 -0.81
CA SER A 73 3.05 13.24 -0.39
C SER A 73 2.44 14.58 -0.81
N SER A 74 1.83 14.63 -2.00
CA SER A 74 1.12 15.83 -2.48
C SER A 74 -0.09 16.19 -1.63
N ARG A 75 -0.76 15.21 -1.01
CA ARG A 75 -1.87 15.46 -0.08
C ARG A 75 -1.37 15.99 1.27
N LYS A 76 -0.30 15.41 1.82
CA LYS A 76 0.28 15.88 3.09
C LYS A 76 0.68 17.37 3.04
N ASN A 77 1.27 17.82 1.93
CA ASN A 77 1.62 19.24 1.75
C ASN A 77 0.40 20.18 1.66
N LYS A 78 -0.79 19.68 1.31
CA LYS A 78 -2.02 20.50 1.33
C LYS A 78 -2.59 20.67 2.73
N ASP A 79 -2.39 19.69 3.62
CA ASP A 79 -2.91 19.74 4.99
C ASP A 79 -2.04 20.57 5.94
N GLU A 80 -0.73 20.74 5.66
CA GLU A 80 0.19 21.58 6.45
C GLU A 80 0.22 23.07 6.02
N GLY A 81 -0.50 23.42 4.95
CA GLY A 81 -0.51 24.76 4.35
C GLY A 81 -1.75 25.61 4.66
N ASN A 82 -2.54 25.27 5.69
CA ASN A 82 -3.76 26.00 6.07
C ASN A 82 -3.74 26.46 7.52
#